data_AF-S8D076-F1
#
_entry.id   AF-S8D076-F1
#
_cell.length_a   1.000
_cell.length_b   1.000
_cell.length_c   1.000
_cell.angle_alpha   90.00
_cell.angle_beta   90.00
_cell.angle_gamma   90.00
#
_symmetry.space_group_name_H-M   'P 1'
#
loop_
_entity.id
_entity.type
_entity.pdbx_description
1 polymer ?
#
loop_
_entity_poly.entity_id
_entity_poly.type
_entity_poly.pdbx_seq_one_letter_code
_entity_poly.pdbx_strand_id
1 'polypeptide(L)'
;RSSENWRALKELEKAAEVYWKAKERLPPRVSFPTPQRHHHHHHFFLMCTVKVDMNIEKDLAYALRAKECPQILFLRGNKMVYRETKLRSCDELVLMIAHFYYNAKRPSFLDP
;
A
#
# COMPACT_ATOMS: atom_id res chain seq x y z
N ARG A 1 -2.09 -4.64 -21.85
CA ARG A 1 -3.09 -3.88 -21.06
C ARG A 1 -3.94 -4.77 -20.15
N SER A 2 -4.95 -5.51 -20.63
CA SER A 2 -5.80 -6.32 -19.73
C SER A 2 -4.99 -7.40 -18.98
N SER A 3 -4.14 -8.16 -19.69
CA SER A 3 -3.27 -9.19 -19.09
C SER A 3 -2.31 -8.64 -18.02
N GLU A 4 -1.74 -7.45 -18.24
CA GLU A 4 -0.82 -6.79 -17.30
C GLU A 4 -1.55 -6.28 -16.07
N ASN A 5 -2.76 -5.71 -16.22
CA ASN A 5 -3.61 -5.32 -15.09
C ASN A 5 -3.92 -6.52 -14.20
N TRP A 6 -4.34 -7.64 -14.81
CA TRP A 6 -4.63 -8.88 -14.08
C TRP A 6 -3.38 -9.44 -13.38
N ARG A 7 -2.21 -9.33 -14.01
CA ARG A 7 -0.95 -9.78 -13.42
C ARG A 7 -0.54 -8.90 -12.23
N ALA A 8 -0.57 -7.58 -12.39
CA ALA A 8 -0.27 -6.64 -11.31
C ALA A 8 -1.21 -6.83 -10.11
N LEU A 9 -2.50 -7.04 -10.39
CA LEU A 9 -3.49 -7.32 -9.36
C LEU A 9 -3.16 -8.59 -8.58
N LYS A 10 -2.83 -9.69 -9.27
CA LYS A 10 -2.47 -10.96 -8.62
C LYS A 10 -1.25 -10.82 -7.71
N GLU A 11 -0.23 -10.09 -8.15
CA GLU A 11 0.97 -9.86 -7.33
C GLU A 11 0.67 -8.98 -6.10
N LEU A 12 -0.20 -7.97 -6.25
CA LEU A 12 -0.65 -7.15 -5.13
C LEU A 12 -1.50 -7.92 -4.12
N GLU A 13 -2.39 -8.80 -4.58
CA GLU A 13 -3.20 -9.66 -3.72
C GLU A 13 -2.33 -10.61 -2.91
N LYS A 14 -1.35 -11.26 -3.54
CA LYS A 14 -0.37 -12.11 -2.84
C LYS A 14 0.41 -11.32 -1.78
N ALA A 15 0.89 -10.12 -2.13
CA ALA A 15 1.63 -9.28 -1.20
C ALA A 15 0.77 -8.87 0.01
N ALA A 16 -0.50 -8.52 -0.23
CA ALA A 16 -1.45 -8.20 0.82
C ALA A 16 -1.76 -9.43 1.70
N GLU A 17 -1.86 -10.62 1.11
CA GLU A 17 -2.06 -11.88 1.86
C GLU A 17 -0.87 -12.21 2.76
N VAL A 18 0.37 -12.05 2.27
CA VAL A 18 1.59 -12.22 3.08
C VAL A 18 1.53 -11.30 4.30
N TYR A 19 1.14 -10.04 4.10
CA TYR A 19 1.00 -9.11 5.20
C TYR A 19 -0.13 -9.50 6.17
N TRP A 20 -1.30 -9.91 5.65
CA TRP A 20 -2.43 -10.35 6.46
C TRP A 20 -2.05 -11.52 7.37
N LYS A 21 -1.35 -12.52 6.84
CA LYS A 21 -0.84 -13.67 7.60
C LYS A 21 0.24 -13.30 8.61
N ALA A 22 1.02 -12.25 8.34
CA ALA A 22 2.06 -11.77 9.24
C ALA A 22 1.53 -10.87 10.37
N LYS A 23 0.35 -10.27 10.22
CA LYS A 23 -0.23 -9.28 11.16
C LYS A 23 -0.26 -9.75 12.61
N GLU A 24 -0.50 -11.04 12.85
CA GLU A 24 -0.53 -11.63 14.20
C GLU A 24 0.86 -11.87 14.80
N ARG A 25 1.90 -11.91 13.96
CA ARG A 25 3.29 -12.16 14.34
C ARG A 25 4.11 -10.89 14.49
N LEU A 26 3.57 -9.75 14.06
CA LEU A 26 4.24 -8.46 14.19
C LEU A 26 4.09 -7.96 15.62
N PRO A 27 5.18 -7.53 16.28
CA PRO A 27 5.07 -6.93 17.60
C PRO A 27 4.15 -5.70 17.52
N PRO A 28 3.35 -5.39 18.56
CA PRO A 28 2.58 -4.15 18.62
C PRO A 28 3.55 -2.99 18.41
N ARG A 29 3.47 -2.31 17.26
CA ARG A 29 4.46 -1.28 16.95
C ARG A 29 4.21 -0.06 17.83
N VAL A 30 5.31 0.39 18.43
CA VAL A 30 5.42 1.47 19.40
C VAL A 30 4.68 2.71 18.92
N SER A 31 3.84 3.23 19.81
CA SER A 31 3.14 4.49 19.73
C SER A 31 4.10 5.63 19.37
N PHE A 32 3.68 6.52 18.45
CA PHE A 32 4.16 7.90 18.51
C PHE A 32 3.93 8.41 19.94
N PRO A 33 4.85 9.18 20.56
CA PRO A 33 4.58 9.77 21.85
C PRO A 33 3.47 10.83 21.66
N THR A 34 2.21 10.41 21.78
CA THR A 34 1.10 11.31 22.05
C THR A 34 1.19 11.73 23.52
N PRO A 35 1.03 13.02 23.85
CA PRO A 35 0.89 13.44 25.23
C PRO A 35 -0.31 12.73 25.82
N GLN A 36 -0.08 12.10 26.96
CA GLN A 36 -0.99 11.24 27.73
C GLN A 36 -2.48 11.56 27.56
N ARG A 37 -3.24 10.62 26.98
CA ARG A 37 -4.62 10.38 27.36
C ARG A 37 -4.85 8.87 27.40
N HIS A 38 -5.11 8.39 28.61
CA HIS A 38 -5.51 7.03 28.91
C HIS A 38 -6.79 6.68 28.16
N HIS A 39 -6.70 5.90 27.09
CA HIS A 39 -7.68 4.90 26.68
C HIS A 39 -6.96 3.90 25.78
N HIS A 40 -6.98 2.62 26.16
CA HIS A 40 -6.38 1.52 25.41
C HIS A 40 -7.11 1.30 24.07
N HIS A 41 -6.76 2.08 23.06
CA HIS A 41 -7.05 1.74 21.67
C HIS A 41 -5.88 0.96 21.12
N HIS A 42 -6.05 -0.35 20.95
CA HIS A 42 -5.20 -1.14 20.07
C HIS A 42 -5.29 -0.52 18.67
N HIS A 43 -4.33 0.34 18.31
CA HIS A 43 -4.19 0.87 16.96
C HIS A 43 -3.76 -0.27 16.03
N PHE A 44 -4.73 -1.05 15.58
CA PHE A 44 -4.54 -1.94 14.45
C PHE A 44 -4.39 -1.07 13.20
N PHE A 45 -3.16 -0.91 12.72
CA PHE A 45 -2.92 -0.45 11.35
C PHE A 45 -3.47 -1.52 10.39
N LEU A 46 -4.73 -1.34 10.00
CA LEU A 46 -5.38 -2.16 8.98
C LEU A 46 -4.99 -1.58 7.62
N MET A 47 -4.05 -2.23 6.94
CA MET A 47 -3.81 -1.95 5.52
C MET A 47 -5.00 -2.49 4.72
N CYS A 48 -5.68 -1.61 3.99
CA CYS A 48 -6.72 -1.99 3.04
C CYS A 48 -6.20 -1.81 1.60
N THR A 49 -6.54 -2.76 0.73
CA THR A 49 -6.30 -2.66 -0.71
C THR A 49 -7.64 -2.44 -1.40
N VAL A 50 -7.75 -1.36 -2.18
CA VAL A 50 -8.97 -1.03 -2.93
C VAL A 50 -8.66 -1.11 -4.43
N LYS A 51 -9.55 -1.73 -5.19
CA LYS A 51 -9.48 -1.80 -6.64
C LYS A 51 -10.36 -0.70 -7.21
N VAL A 52 -9.84 0.08 -8.14
CA VAL A 52 -10.55 1.17 -8.80
C VAL A 52 -10.45 0.96 -10.31
N ASP A 53 -11.59 0.88 -10.98
CA ASP A 53 -11.63 0.86 -12.45
C ASP A 53 -11.72 2.29 -12.97
N MET A 54 -10.63 2.76 -13.59
CA MET A 54 -10.53 4.12 -14.11
C MET A 54 -11.46 4.40 -15.29
N ASN A 55 -11.99 3.37 -15.97
CA ASN A 55 -12.97 3.58 -17.05
C ASN A 55 -14.38 3.86 -16.49
N ILE A 56 -14.64 3.42 -15.26
CA ILE A 56 -15.90 3.61 -14.54
C ILE A 56 -15.79 4.88 -13.67
N GLU A 57 -14.77 4.93 -12.81
CA GLU A 57 -14.53 5.99 -11.82
C GLU A 57 -13.75 7.18 -12.42
N LYS A 58 -14.31 7.82 -13.44
CA LYS A 58 -13.62 8.85 -14.24
C LYS A 58 -13.20 10.09 -13.43
N ASP A 59 -14.05 10.56 -12.53
CA ASP A 59 -13.75 11.73 -11.70
C ASP A 59 -12.59 11.45 -10.73
N LEU A 60 -12.59 10.25 -10.14
CA LEU A 60 -11.50 9.81 -9.29
C LEU A 60 -10.21 9.62 -10.09
N ALA A 61 -10.29 9.03 -11.29
CA ALA A 61 -9.14 8.91 -12.20
C ALA A 61 -8.56 10.29 -12.56
N TYR A 62 -9.42 11.26 -12.86
CA TYR A 62 -9.03 12.65 -13.13
C TYR A 62 -8.37 13.30 -11.91
N ALA A 63 -9.00 13.21 -10.72
CA ALA A 63 -8.48 13.76 -9.48
C ALA A 63 -7.12 13.15 -9.09
N LEU A 64 -6.96 11.84 -9.30
CA LEU A 64 -5.72 11.12 -9.07
C LEU A 64 -4.71 11.29 -10.21
N ARG A 65 -5.02 12.03 -11.28
CA ARG A 65 -4.18 12.18 -12.48
C ARG A 65 -3.72 10.83 -13.06
N ALA A 66 -4.55 9.80 -12.91
CA ALA A 66 -4.24 8.49 -13.42
C ALA A 66 -4.55 8.48 -14.92
N LYS A 67 -3.51 8.31 -15.75
CA LYS A 67 -3.62 8.34 -17.21
C LYS A 67 -3.39 6.97 -17.86
N GLU A 68 -2.70 6.08 -17.15
CA GLU A 68 -2.27 4.77 -17.65
C GLU A 68 -2.53 3.71 -16.58
N CYS A 69 -2.75 2.47 -17.00
CA CYS A 69 -2.96 1.32 -16.12
C CYS A 69 -1.99 0.19 -16.49
N PRO A 70 -1.53 -0.60 -15.52
CA PRO A 70 -1.90 -0.56 -14.10
C PRO A 70 -1.10 0.50 -13.30
N GLN A 71 -1.73 1.10 -12.28
CA GLN A 71 -1.06 1.99 -11.32
C GLN A 71 -1.43 1.59 -9.89
N ILE A 72 -0.44 1.50 -9.01
CA ILE A 72 -0.62 1.24 -7.58
C ILE A 72 -0.27 2.51 -6.81
N LEU A 73 -1.23 3.01 -6.04
CA LEU A 73 -1.06 4.19 -5.21
C LEU A 73 -0.88 3.79 -3.75
N PHE A 74 0.21 4.24 -3.15
CA PHE A 74 0.43 4.10 -1.71
C PHE A 74 -0.07 5.37 -1.02
N LEU A 75 -1.02 5.21 -0.10
CA LEU A 75 -1.68 6.30 0.61
C LEU A 75 -1.48 6.12 2.11
N ARG A 76 -0.90 7.11 2.79
CA ARG A 76 -0.74 7.08 4.26
C ARG A 76 -1.48 8.26 4.86
N GLY A 77 -2.54 7.97 5.61
CA GLY A 77 -3.48 9.01 6.06
C GLY A 77 -4.17 9.65 4.86
N ASN A 78 -4.07 10.98 4.73
CA ASN A 78 -4.65 11.75 3.62
C ASN A 78 -3.65 12.12 2.52
N LYS A 79 -2.45 11.53 2.51
CA LYS A 79 -1.39 11.85 1.54
C LYS A 79 -1.05 10.64 0.68
N MET A 80 -0.93 10.89 -0.62
CA MET A 80 -0.29 9.96 -1.54
C MET A 80 1.23 10.02 -1.31
N VAL A 81 1.80 8.90 -0.84
CA VAL A 81 3.22 8.82 -0.50
C VAL A 81 4.07 8.26 -1.64
N TYR A 82 3.49 7.44 -2.51
CA TYR A 82 4.17 6.90 -3.68
C TYR A 82 3.19 6.44 -4.76
N ARG A 83 3.61 6.54 -6.02
CA ARG A 83 2.89 5.99 -7.18
C ARG A 83 3.81 5.03 -7.89
N GLU A 84 3.40 3.78 -7.97
CA GLU A 84 4.09 2.76 -8.76
C GLU A 84 3.37 2.58 -10.09
N THR A 85 4.13 2.66 -11.17
CA THR A 85 3.66 2.47 -12.55
C THR A 85 4.29 1.24 -13.20
N LYS A 86 5.39 0.72 -12.64
CA LYS A 86 6.06 -0.49 -13.11
C LYS A 86 5.35 -1.71 -12.55
N LEU A 87 5.34 -2.78 -13.33
CA LEU A 87 4.90 -4.08 -12.84
C LEU A 87 5.94 -4.58 -11.83
N ARG A 88 5.50 -4.82 -10.59
CA ARG A 88 6.32 -5.32 -9.49
C ARG A 88 5.91 -6.73 -9.11
N SER A 89 6.86 -7.53 -8.64
CA SER A 89 6.57 -8.83 -8.04
C SER A 89 5.96 -8.68 -6.64
N CYS A 90 5.34 -9.75 -6.15
CA CYS A 90 4.88 -9.85 -4.77
C CYS A 90 5.98 -9.46 -3.77
N ASP A 91 7.20 -9.98 -3.93
CA ASP A 91 8.31 -9.72 -3.00
C ASP A 91 8.71 -8.24 -2.98
N GLU A 92 8.77 -7.60 -4.15
CA GLU A 92 9.03 -6.17 -4.24
C GLU A 92 7.91 -5.34 -3.60
N LEU A 93 6.65 -5.70 -3.85
CA LEU A 93 5.49 -5.03 -3.26
C LEU A 93 5.45 -5.18 -1.74
N VAL A 94 5.80 -6.35 -1.21
CA VAL A 94 5.92 -6.57 0.24
C VAL A 94 6.97 -5.63 0.85
N LEU A 95 8.13 -5.48 0.20
CA LEU A 95 9.17 -4.55 0.65
C LEU A 95 8.70 -3.09 0.60
N MET A 96 7.95 -2.70 -0.43
CA MET A 96 7.36 -1.36 -0.54
C MET A 96 6.32 -1.10 0.57
N ILE A 97 5.43 -2.05 0.81
CA ILE A 97 4.44 -2.00 1.90
C ILE A 97 5.15 -1.87 3.25
N ALA A 98 6.18 -2.70 3.49
CA ALA A 98 7.00 -2.66 4.69
C ALA A 98 7.66 -1.28 4.90
N HIS A 99 8.20 -0.70 3.83
CA HIS A 99 8.82 0.61 3.88
C HIS A 99 7.80 1.72 4.21
N PHE A 100 6.73 1.84 3.43
CA PHE A 100 5.80 2.98 3.54
C PHE A 100 4.90 2.95 4.78
N TYR A 101 4.46 1.76 5.21
CA TYR A 101 3.50 1.62 6.31
C TYR A 101 4.14 1.20 7.62
N TYR A 102 5.31 0.56 7.57
CA TYR A 102 5.95 -0.03 8.76
C TYR A 102 7.35 0.52 9.03
N ASN A 103 7.76 1.58 8.32
CA ASN A 103 9.05 2.24 8.44
C ASN A 103 10.25 1.27 8.28
N ALA A 104 10.10 0.22 7.48
CA ALA A 104 11.23 -0.65 7.13
C ALA A 104 12.25 0.10 6.26
N LYS A 105 13.45 -0.48 6.10
CA LYS A 105 14.51 0.06 5.24
C LYS A 105 13.98 0.30 3.82
N ARG A 106 14.36 1.44 3.22
CA ARG A 106 14.01 1.76 1.82
C ARG A 106 14.58 0.70 0.87
N PRO A 107 13.76 0.07 0.02
CA PRO A 107 14.26 -0.84 -1.01
C PRO A 107 15.14 -0.10 -2.01
N SER A 108 16.23 -0.72 -2.45
CA SER A 108 17.23 -0.11 -3.36
C SER A 108 16.67 0.23 -4.74
N PHE A 109 15.58 -0.43 -5.15
CA PHE A 109 14.92 -0.22 -6.44
C PHE A 109 13.87 0.90 -6.44
N LEU A 110 13.68 1.59 -5.32
CA LEU A 110 12.85 2.79 -5.26
C LEU A 110 13.74 4.00 -5.48
N ASP A 111 13.54 4.68 -6.62
CA ASP A 111 14.17 5.95 -6.95
C ASP A 111 13.97 6.95 -5.80
N PRO A 112 14.98 7.75 -5.39
CA PRO A 112 14.99 8.59 -4.18
C PRO A 112 13.72 9.42 -3.93
#